data_AF-A0A8C0EF19-F1
#
_entry.id   AF-A0A8C0EF19-F1
#
_cell.length_a   1.000
_cell.length_b   1.000
_cell.length_c   1.000
_cell.angle_alpha   90.00
_cell.angle_beta   90.00
_cell.angle_gamma   90.00
#
_symmetry.space_group_name_H-M   'P 1'
#
loop_
_entity.id
_entity.type
_entity.pdbx_description
1 polymer ?
#
loop_
_entity_poly.entity_id
_entity_poly.type
_entity_poly.pdbx_seq_one_letter_code
_entity_poly.pdbx_strand_id
1 'polypeptide(L)'
;MAQDLEEKWEQKLLRFKAAPRITDADKNNNRTSLNRRLDSNLMLLVKQKIGNQELWLLPQVEWQPGETLRSTAERAMATFLDHIQAKILGNAPFGIYKYKFPRAIRTEDNVGAKVFFFKAFLQSSCAPADGENVEHDSREEHSCCFAWSMCMRC
;
A
#
# COMPACT_ATOMS: atom_id res chain seq x y z
N MET A 1 -4.06 -42.67 31.08
CA MET A 1 -3.85 -41.24 31.41
C MET A 1 -3.07 -40.50 30.32
N ALA A 2 -1.84 -40.91 29.97
CA ALA A 2 -1.08 -40.27 28.87
C ALA A 2 -1.67 -40.60 27.48
N GLN A 3 -2.00 -41.87 27.25
CA GLN A 3 -2.57 -42.36 25.98
C GLN A 3 -3.94 -41.71 25.66
N ASP A 4 -4.79 -41.49 26.67
CA ASP A 4 -6.08 -40.83 26.49
C ASP A 4 -5.95 -39.36 26.04
N LEU A 5 -4.82 -38.71 26.31
CA LEU A 5 -4.53 -37.35 25.85
C LEU A 5 -4.02 -37.35 24.41
N GLU A 6 -3.17 -38.31 24.06
CA GLU A 6 -2.66 -38.51 22.70
C GLU A 6 -3.81 -38.75 21.72
N GLU A 7 -4.72 -39.68 22.05
CA GLU A 7 -5.90 -39.95 21.21
C GLU A 7 -6.79 -38.71 21.02
N LYS A 8 -6.95 -37.88 22.07
CA LYS A 8 -7.71 -36.63 21.98
C LYS A 8 -7.05 -35.61 21.06
N TRP A 9 -5.72 -35.55 21.02
CA TRP A 9 -4.99 -34.67 20.11
C TRP A 9 -5.06 -35.16 18.67
N GLU A 10 -4.91 -36.46 18.44
CA GLU A 10 -5.04 -37.07 17.12
C GLU A 10 -6.44 -36.85 16.54
N GLN A 11 -7.49 -37.06 17.33
CA GLN A 11 -8.86 -36.79 16.90
C GLN A 11 -9.09 -35.31 16.54
N LYS A 12 -8.48 -34.37 17.26
CA LYS A 12 -8.57 -32.94 16.94
C LYS A 12 -7.80 -32.60 15.66
N LEU A 13 -6.62 -33.19 15.48
CA LEU A 13 -5.79 -33.00 14.28
C LEU A 13 -6.51 -33.51 13.03
N LEU A 14 -7.11 -34.70 13.08
CA LEU A 14 -7.86 -35.28 11.96
C LEU A 14 -9.11 -34.48 11.59
N ARG A 15 -9.75 -33.83 12.56
CA ARG A 15 -10.90 -32.94 12.32
C ARG A 15 -10.48 -31.58 11.75
N PHE A 16 -9.24 -31.15 12.00
CA PHE A 16 -8.75 -29.85 11.56
C PHE A 16 -8.36 -29.89 10.08
N LYS A 17 -9.07 -29.10 9.25
CA LYS A 17 -8.69 -28.86 7.86
C LYS A 17 -7.98 -27.51 7.78
N ALA A 18 -6.70 -27.53 7.47
CA ALA A 18 -5.93 -26.31 7.25
C ALA A 18 -6.45 -25.56 6.02
N ALA A 19 -6.50 -24.24 6.11
CA ALA A 19 -6.79 -23.38 4.96
C ALA A 19 -5.65 -23.50 3.92
N PRO A 20 -5.96 -23.48 2.62
CA PRO A 20 -4.94 -23.54 1.58
C PRO A 20 -4.06 -22.30 1.63
N ARG A 21 -2.74 -22.50 1.47
CA ARG A 21 -1.77 -21.38 1.40
C ARG A 21 -1.89 -20.59 0.09
N ILE A 22 -2.33 -21.26 -0.97
CA ILE A 22 -2.57 -20.66 -2.29
C ILE A 22 -4.05 -20.35 -2.38
N THR A 23 -4.38 -19.08 -2.52
CA THR A 23 -5.76 -18.60 -2.61
C THR A 23 -6.25 -18.62 -4.06
N ASP A 24 -7.55 -18.45 -4.28
CA ASP A 24 -8.10 -18.34 -5.63
C ASP A 24 -7.65 -17.03 -6.33
N ALA A 25 -7.30 -16.00 -5.55
CA ALA A 25 -6.69 -14.78 -6.06
C ALA A 25 -5.28 -15.03 -6.65
N ASP A 26 -4.52 -15.97 -6.08
CA ASP A 26 -3.22 -16.38 -6.62
C ASP A 26 -3.37 -17.13 -7.94
N LYS A 27 -4.37 -18.02 -8.03
CA LYS A 27 -4.66 -18.78 -9.26
C LYS A 27 -5.10 -17.88 -10.40
N ASN A 28 -5.97 -16.91 -10.09
CA ASN A 28 -6.53 -15.98 -11.08
C ASN A 28 -5.63 -14.76 -11.34
N ASN A 29 -4.49 -14.66 -10.62
CA ASN A 29 -3.59 -13.51 -10.65
C ASN A 29 -4.32 -12.17 -10.46
N ASN A 30 -5.31 -12.14 -9.56
CA ASN A 30 -6.11 -10.94 -9.34
C ASN A 30 -5.34 -9.95 -8.46
N ARG A 31 -4.81 -8.90 -9.10
CA ARG A 31 -3.94 -7.93 -8.44
C ARG A 31 -4.69 -6.84 -7.67
N THR A 32 -6.01 -6.74 -7.77
CA THR A 32 -6.79 -5.81 -6.94
C THR A 32 -7.05 -6.36 -5.53
N SER A 33 -6.92 -7.67 -5.35
CA SER A 33 -7.25 -8.33 -4.08
C SER A 33 -6.05 -8.40 -3.13
N LEU A 34 -6.32 -8.13 -1.83
CA LEU A 34 -5.33 -8.27 -0.74
C LEU A 34 -5.03 -9.73 -0.37
N ASN A 35 -5.91 -10.66 -0.74
CA ASN A 35 -5.75 -12.08 -0.40
C ASN A 35 -4.72 -12.81 -1.27
N ARG A 36 -4.04 -12.09 -2.17
CA ARG A 36 -3.01 -12.61 -3.07
C ARG A 36 -1.65 -12.59 -2.38
N ARG A 37 -0.88 -13.68 -2.51
CA ARG A 37 0.51 -13.84 -2.01
C ARG A 37 0.67 -13.46 -0.53
N LEU A 38 -0.05 -14.19 0.33
CA LEU A 38 0.00 -14.06 1.80
C LEU A 38 1.40 -14.31 2.40
N ASP A 39 2.31 -14.91 1.64
CA ASP A 39 3.70 -15.14 1.98
C ASP A 39 4.60 -13.91 1.74
N SER A 40 4.15 -12.96 0.92
CA SER A 40 4.93 -11.81 0.48
C SER A 40 4.33 -10.47 0.95
N ASN A 41 5.17 -9.44 0.92
CA ASN A 41 4.72 -8.09 1.20
C ASN A 41 4.09 -7.46 -0.04
N LEU A 42 2.89 -6.90 0.11
CA LEU A 42 2.17 -6.21 -0.96
C LEU A 42 2.37 -4.69 -0.88
N MET A 43 2.50 -4.07 -2.05
CA MET A 43 2.64 -2.62 -2.22
C MET A 43 1.41 -2.09 -2.95
N LEU A 44 0.84 -1.00 -2.45
CA LEU A 44 -0.31 -0.34 -3.08
C LEU A 44 0.15 0.61 -4.19
N LEU A 45 -0.33 0.36 -5.40
CA LEU A 45 -0.17 1.22 -6.56
C LEU A 45 -1.52 1.76 -6.99
N VAL A 46 -1.53 3.03 -7.40
CA VAL A 46 -2.70 3.71 -7.92
C VAL A 46 -2.38 4.24 -9.31
N LYS A 47 -3.33 4.04 -10.22
CA LYS A 47 -3.23 4.59 -11.58
C LYS A 47 -3.50 6.10 -11.55
N GLN A 48 -2.50 6.90 -11.89
CA GLN A 48 -2.60 8.35 -11.92
C GLN A 48 -2.32 8.92 -13.31
N LYS A 49 -3.09 9.93 -13.70
CA LYS A 49 -2.89 10.67 -14.95
C LYS A 49 -1.96 11.85 -14.68
N ILE A 50 -0.74 11.81 -15.22
CA ILE A 50 0.20 12.93 -15.19
C ILE A 50 0.35 13.45 -16.62
N GLY A 51 -0.21 14.64 -16.87
CA GLY A 51 -0.32 15.18 -18.22
C GLY A 51 -1.16 14.28 -19.11
N ASN A 52 -0.57 13.80 -20.21
CA ASN A 52 -1.25 12.93 -21.19
C ASN A 52 -0.94 11.44 -21.01
N GLN A 53 -0.19 11.06 -19.96
CA GLN A 53 0.21 9.67 -19.73
C GLN A 53 -0.43 9.12 -18.44
N GLU A 54 -0.91 7.89 -18.52
CA GLU A 54 -1.37 7.11 -17.38
C GLU A 54 -0.18 6.32 -16.82
N LEU A 55 0.23 6.65 -15.59
CA LEU A 55 1.37 6.02 -14.92
C LEU A 55 0.89 5.37 -13.62
N TRP A 56 1.42 4.18 -13.34
CA TRP A 56 1.25 3.52 -12.04
C TRP A 56 2.22 4.14 -11.05
N LEU A 57 1.66 4.81 -10.05
CA LEU A 57 2.43 5.50 -9.04
C LEU A 57 1.94 5.11 -7.66
N LEU A 58 2.77 5.38 -6.68
CA LEU A 58 2.33 5.32 -5.30
C LEU A 58 1.30 6.44 -5.07
N PRO A 59 0.30 6.20 -4.22
CA PRO A 59 -0.72 7.20 -3.95
C PRO A 59 -0.06 8.46 -3.38
N GLN A 60 -0.34 9.57 -4.05
CA GLN A 60 0.28 10.84 -3.77
C GLN A 60 -0.71 11.97 -3.70
N VAL A 61 -0.44 12.91 -2.80
CA VAL A 61 -1.31 14.06 -2.53
C VAL A 61 -0.46 15.30 -2.32
N GLU A 62 -1.00 16.44 -2.74
CA GLU A 62 -0.34 17.73 -2.58
C GLU A 62 -0.39 18.18 -1.11
N TRP A 63 0.74 18.75 -0.67
CA TRP A 63 0.85 19.33 0.66
C TRP A 63 0.06 20.64 0.75
N GLN A 64 -0.60 20.84 1.88
CA GLN A 64 -1.34 22.08 2.16
C GLN A 64 -0.64 22.88 3.26
N PRO A 65 -0.53 24.22 3.11
CA PRO A 65 0.04 25.07 4.15
C PRO A 65 -0.72 24.93 5.47
N GLY A 66 0.01 24.62 6.55
CA GLY A 66 -0.55 24.44 7.89
C GLY A 66 -0.65 22.97 8.35
N GLU A 67 -0.39 22.00 7.48
CA GLU A 67 -0.34 20.57 7.84
C GLU A 67 1.12 20.08 8.03
N THR A 68 1.30 19.06 8.89
CA THR A 68 2.57 18.32 8.94
C THR A 68 2.66 17.34 7.76
N LEU A 69 3.88 16.97 7.37
CA LEU A 69 4.11 15.97 6.31
C LEU A 69 3.36 14.66 6.59
N ARG A 70 3.35 14.25 7.87
CA ARG A 70 2.63 13.07 8.32
C ARG A 70 1.11 13.23 8.18
N SER A 71 0.56 14.38 8.58
CA SER A 71 -0.88 14.66 8.43
C SER A 71 -1.31 14.61 6.96
N THR A 72 -0.47 15.10 6.04
CA THR A 72 -0.73 14.97 4.61
C THR A 72 -0.73 13.50 4.15
N ALA A 73 0.16 12.66 4.68
CA ALA A 73 0.13 11.23 4.40
C ALA A 73 -1.12 10.55 5.00
N GLU A 74 -1.60 10.96 6.18
CA GLU A 74 -2.86 10.49 6.78
C GLU A 74 -4.07 10.88 5.93
N ARG A 75 -4.10 12.11 5.40
CA ARG A 75 -5.12 12.57 4.45
C ARG A 75 -5.07 11.80 3.14
N ALA A 76 -3.87 11.51 2.64
CA ALA A 76 -3.71 10.70 1.45
C ALA A 76 -4.24 9.28 1.68
N MET A 77 -3.93 8.65 2.81
CA MET A 77 -4.53 7.36 3.20
C MET A 77 -6.05 7.45 3.16
N ALA A 78 -6.65 8.43 3.84
CA ALA A 78 -8.11 8.59 3.87
C ALA A 78 -8.75 8.84 2.50
N THR A 79 -8.01 9.35 1.51
CA THR A 79 -8.53 9.65 0.17
C THR A 79 -8.55 8.43 -0.75
N PHE A 80 -7.58 7.53 -0.60
CA PHE A 80 -7.45 6.35 -1.45
C PHE A 80 -7.90 5.06 -0.77
N LEU A 81 -8.06 5.08 0.55
CA LEU A 81 -8.37 3.92 1.41
C LEU A 81 -9.58 4.25 2.29
N ASP A 82 -10.78 4.26 1.71
CA ASP A 82 -12.02 4.67 2.40
C ASP A 82 -12.42 3.75 3.57
N HIS A 83 -12.03 2.47 3.54
CA HIS A 83 -12.47 1.44 4.50
C HIS A 83 -11.33 0.68 5.18
N ILE A 84 -10.11 1.17 5.01
CA ILE A 84 -8.91 0.44 5.38
C ILE A 84 -8.15 1.23 6.44
N GLN A 85 -7.95 0.62 7.61
CA GLN A 85 -7.18 1.26 8.68
C GLN A 85 -5.69 0.99 8.48
N ALA A 86 -4.95 2.05 8.17
CA ALA A 86 -3.51 2.03 8.02
C ALA A 86 -2.83 2.94 9.06
N LYS A 87 -1.72 2.48 9.62
CA LYS A 87 -0.93 3.19 10.64
C LYS A 87 0.44 3.56 10.08
N ILE A 88 0.74 4.85 10.02
CA ILE A 88 2.07 5.35 9.64
C ILE A 88 3.10 5.02 10.72
N LEU A 89 4.29 4.62 10.27
CA LEU A 89 5.44 4.33 11.11
C LEU A 89 6.32 5.55 11.29
N GLY A 90 6.18 6.21 12.44
CA GLY A 90 7.00 7.37 12.80
C GLY A 90 6.58 8.65 12.09
N ASN A 91 7.35 9.72 12.34
CA ASN A 91 7.09 11.05 11.77
C ASN A 91 8.11 11.44 10.68
N ALA A 92 9.18 10.66 10.51
CA ALA A 92 10.22 10.94 9.55
C ALA A 92 9.88 10.29 8.19
N PRO A 93 10.10 11.00 7.07
CA PRO A 93 9.99 10.38 5.75
C PRO A 93 11.08 9.33 5.58
N PHE A 94 10.73 8.20 4.96
CA PHE A 94 11.66 7.12 4.65
C PHE A 94 12.56 7.44 3.45
N GLY A 95 12.05 8.22 2.51
CA GLY A 95 12.78 8.59 1.30
C GLY A 95 12.25 9.87 0.67
N ILE A 96 13.09 10.48 -0.16
CA ILE A 96 12.74 11.69 -0.91
C ILE A 96 13.10 11.47 -2.37
N TYR A 97 12.13 11.67 -3.26
CA TYR A 97 12.34 11.69 -4.70
C TYR A 97 12.14 13.11 -5.22
N LYS A 98 13.13 13.63 -5.96
CA LYS A 98 13.06 14.99 -6.51
C LYS A 98 13.07 14.87 -8.03
N TYR A 99 12.06 15.43 -8.68
CA TYR A 99 12.04 15.52 -10.13
C TYR A 99 11.76 16.96 -10.56
N LYS A 100 12.30 17.32 -11.72
CA LYS A 100 12.07 18.64 -12.32
C LYS A 100 11.05 18.48 -13.41
N PHE A 101 10.10 19.40 -13.51
CA PHE A 101 9.15 19.38 -14.60
C PHE A 101 9.87 19.60 -15.95
N PRO A 102 9.36 19.04 -17.06
CA PRO A 102 9.88 19.33 -18.39
C PRO A 102 9.78 20.84 -18.68
N ARG A 103 10.71 21.36 -19.49
CA ARG A 103 10.86 22.81 -19.73
C ARG A 103 9.57 23.49 -20.20
N ALA A 104 8.66 22.76 -20.84
CA ALA A 104 7.37 23.26 -21.32
C ALA A 104 6.40 23.73 -20.21
N ILE A 105 6.56 23.27 -18.96
CA ILE A 105 5.65 23.56 -17.83
C ILE A 105 6.40 24.28 -16.70
N ARG A 106 7.69 24.59 -16.88
CA ARG A 106 8.47 25.30 -15.85
C ARG A 106 8.06 26.76 -15.81
N THR A 107 7.52 27.18 -14.67
CA THR A 107 7.37 28.59 -14.29
C THR A 107 8.46 28.92 -13.26
N GLU A 108 8.82 30.20 -13.09
CA GLU A 108 9.81 30.62 -12.08
C GLU A 108 9.44 30.13 -10.66
N ASP A 109 8.13 30.03 -10.38
CA ASP A 109 7.58 29.54 -9.11
C ASP A 109 7.31 28.03 -9.06
N ASN A 110 7.55 27.28 -10.15
CA ASN A 110 7.26 25.84 -10.25
C ASN A 110 8.38 25.12 -11.03
N VAL A 111 9.53 24.95 -10.39
CA VAL A 111 10.73 24.33 -10.98
C VAL A 111 10.63 22.81 -11.00
N GLY A 112 9.94 22.23 -10.02
CA GLY A 112 9.84 20.79 -9.85
C GLY A 112 9.00 20.40 -8.65
N ALA A 113 9.04 19.11 -8.36
CA ALA A 113 8.35 18.52 -7.23
C ALA A 113 9.30 17.67 -6.41
N LYS A 114 9.17 17.80 -5.09
CA LYS A 114 9.81 16.91 -4.13
C LYS A 114 8.74 16.03 -3.53
N VAL A 115 8.90 14.73 -3.73
CA VAL A 115 8.07 13.65 -3.22
C VAL A 115 8.70 13.09 -1.96
N PHE A 116 7.98 13.14 -0.84
CA PHE A 116 8.39 12.48 0.41
C PHE A 116 7.61 11.19 0.57
N PHE A 117 8.28 10.09 0.93
CA PHE A 117 7.66 8.78 1.13
C PHE A 117 7.52 8.44 2.61
N PHE A 118 6.32 8.02 3.03
CA PHE A 118 6.06 7.55 4.39
C PHE A 118 5.62 6.09 4.39
N LYS A 119 6.24 5.27 5.24
CA LYS A 119 5.89 3.86 5.44
C LYS A 119 4.64 3.74 6.33
N ALA A 120 3.67 2.94 5.91
CA ALA A 120 2.50 2.60 6.72
C ALA A 120 2.27 1.08 6.77
N PHE A 121 1.66 0.60 7.86
CA PHE A 121 1.17 -0.77 7.97
C PHE A 121 -0.35 -0.82 7.93
N LEU A 122 -0.86 -1.83 7.23
CA LEU A 122 -2.26 -2.21 7.25
C LEU A 122 -2.59 -2.88 8.59
N GLN A 123 -3.50 -2.33 9.38
CA GLN A 123 -3.89 -2.92 10.66
C GLN A 123 -5.11 -3.84 10.52
N SER A 124 -6.11 -3.40 9.76
CA SER A 124 -7.31 -4.19 9.49
C SER A 124 -7.88 -3.82 8.13
N SER A 125 -8.07 -4.83 7.29
CA SER A 125 -8.84 -4.72 6.05
C SER A 125 -10.24 -5.28 6.31
N CYS A 126 -11.23 -4.40 6.36
CA CYS A 126 -12.62 -4.82 6.23
C CYS A 126 -13.02 -4.48 4.79
N ALA A 127 -13.30 -5.53 4.01
CA ALA A 127 -13.74 -5.49 2.60
C ALA A 127 -12.65 -5.16 1.55
N PRO A 128 -12.77 -5.73 0.33
CA PRO A 128 -11.86 -5.46 -0.77
C PRO A 128 -12.01 -4.00 -1.22
N ALA A 129 -10.88 -3.32 -1.43
CA ALA A 129 -10.88 -2.10 -2.20
C ALA A 129 -11.13 -2.48 -3.67
N ASP A 130 -12.41 -2.67 -4.03
CA ASP A 130 -12.84 -2.91 -5.40
C ASP A 130 -12.80 -1.57 -6.16
N GLY A 131 -11.60 -1.04 -6.36
CA GLY A 131 -11.35 0.14 -7.18
C GLY A 131 -10.66 -0.26 -8.47
N GLU A 132 -11.22 0.09 -9.63
CA GLU A 132 -10.65 -0.19 -10.97
C GLU A 132 -9.24 0.39 -11.20
N ASN A 133 -8.73 1.20 -10.26
CA ASN A 133 -7.46 1.92 -10.38
C ASN A 133 -6.44 1.56 -9.29
N VAL A 134 -6.68 0.50 -8.50
CA VAL A 134 -5.84 0.09 -7.38
C VAL A 134 -5.26 -1.30 -7.61
N GLU A 135 -3.93 -1.41 -7.54
CA GLU A 135 -3.20 -2.66 -7.74
C GLU A 135 -2.27 -2.93 -6.56
N HIS A 136 -2.29 -4.17 -6.05
CA HIS A 136 -1.37 -4.68 -5.05
C HIS A 136 -0.28 -5.48 -5.74
N ASP A 137 0.90 -4.88 -5.93
CA ASP A 137 2.04 -5.56 -6.53
C ASP A 137 3.01 -6.08 -5.46
N SER A 138 3.59 -7.24 -5.74
CA SER A 138 4.55 -7.95 -4.89
C SER A 138 5.89 -7.92 -5.61
N ARG A 139 6.68 -6.87 -5.38
CA ARG A 139 8.06 -6.79 -5.86
C ARG A 139 9.00 -7.40 -4.82
N GLU A 140 9.84 -8.33 -5.25
CA GLU A 140 10.73 -9.16 -4.41
C GLU A 140 11.73 -8.36 -3.54
N GLU A 141 11.91 -7.06 -3.75
CA GLU A 141 12.96 -6.28 -3.07
C GLU A 141 12.48 -5.19 -2.11
N HIS A 142 11.17 -4.96 -1.97
CA HIS A 142 10.68 -3.89 -1.10
C HIS A 142 9.72 -4.43 -0.04
N SER A 143 10.27 -4.57 1.18
CA SER A 143 9.51 -4.70 2.43
C SER A 143 8.28 -3.80 2.39
N CYS A 144 7.11 -4.35 2.72
CA CYS A 144 5.80 -3.69 2.73
C CYS A 144 5.92 -2.22 3.10
N CYS A 145 5.93 -1.35 2.10
CA CYS A 145 6.12 0.08 2.22
C CYS A 145 5.07 0.74 1.34
N PHE A 146 3.83 0.86 1.81
CA PHE A 146 3.00 1.97 1.34
C PHE A 146 3.88 3.21 1.43
N ALA A 147 4.18 3.83 0.32
CA ALA A 147 5.11 4.95 0.23
C ALA A 147 4.29 6.12 -0.28
N TRP A 148 3.60 6.78 0.63
CA TRP A 148 2.76 7.92 0.29
C TRP A 148 3.63 9.04 -0.21
N SER A 149 3.41 9.47 -1.44
CA SER A 149 4.24 10.46 -2.10
C SER A 149 3.63 11.85 -1.90
N MET A 150 4.39 12.80 -1.34
CA MET A 150 3.89 14.16 -1.14
C MET A 150 4.46 15.10 -2.18
N CYS A 151 3.69 15.64 -3.12
CA CYS A 151 4.19 16.60 -4.09
C CYS A 151 4.28 18.01 -3.47
N MET A 152 5.48 18.44 -3.10
CA MET A 152 5.74 19.83 -2.73
C MET A 152 6.18 20.58 -3.99
N ARG A 153 5.33 21.49 -4.48
CA ARG A 153 5.69 22.44 -5.53
C ARG A 153 6.72 23.44 -4.97
N CYS A 154 7.83 23.60 -5.66
CA CYS A 154 8.90 24.56 -5.34
C CYS A 154 9.09 25.55 -6.47
#